data_AF-A0A1P8YI32-F1
#
_entry.id   AF-A0A1P8YI32-F1
#
_cell.length_a   1.000
_cell.length_b   1.000
_cell.length_c   1.000
_cell.angle_alpha   90.00
_cell.angle_beta   90.00
_cell.angle_gamma   90.00
#
_symmetry.space_group_name_H-M   'P 1'
#
loop_
_entity.id
_entity.type
_entity.pdbx_description
1 polymer ?
#
loop_
_entity_poly.entity_id
_entity_poly.type
_entity_poly.pdbx_seq_one_letter_code
_entity_poly.pdbx_strand_id
1 'polypeptide(L)'
;MIPRRNRRADVEDLWWKTVREGDSEKRVESKLHGIGKRWRARYVDDQSREHTRRFDRKVDAQAFLDGITTSQVVGNYVDPVRGKITFRSFYQEWSSRQVWVPGTLQAMNLAAGGVTFPDVAFADLRPSHLETWVKGMQDRGLAPGTIKTRFNNVRSVLRAAIRDKVLA
;
A
#
# COMPACT_ATOMS: atom_id res chain seq x y z
N MET A 1 -26.33 -4.91 5.17
CA MET A 1 -25.72 -4.54 3.87
C MET A 1 -25.16 -3.13 4.03
N ILE A 2 -23.84 -2.97 4.14
CA ILE A 2 -23.22 -1.64 4.34
C ILE A 2 -23.25 -0.91 2.98
N PRO A 3 -23.79 0.32 2.89
CA PRO A 3 -23.87 1.04 1.63
C PRO A 3 -22.45 1.31 1.09
N ARG A 4 -22.18 0.84 -0.12
CA ARG A 4 -20.93 1.14 -0.86
C ARG A 4 -20.90 2.65 -1.16
N ARG A 5 -19.95 3.37 -0.58
CA ARG A 5 -19.73 4.80 -0.88
C ARG A 5 -19.04 4.91 -2.24
N ASN A 6 -19.60 5.72 -3.15
CA ASN A 6 -18.97 6.04 -4.42
C ASN A 6 -17.60 6.71 -4.21
N ARG A 7 -16.67 6.50 -5.15
CA ARG A 7 -15.37 7.20 -5.18
C ARG A 7 -15.61 8.70 -5.05
N ARG A 8 -15.11 9.29 -3.98
CA ARG A 8 -15.18 10.72 -3.70
C ARG A 8 -13.86 11.14 -3.09
N ALA A 9 -13.32 12.25 -3.56
CA ALA A 9 -12.15 12.92 -3.00
C ALA A 9 -12.56 14.37 -2.74
N ASP A 10 -12.35 14.86 -1.52
CA ASP A 10 -12.74 16.22 -1.13
C ASP A 10 -11.77 16.80 -0.09
N VAL A 11 -11.67 18.13 -0.08
CA VAL A 11 -10.87 18.91 0.86
C VAL A 11 -11.79 19.71 1.77
N GLU A 12 -11.83 19.32 3.04
CA GLU A 12 -12.67 19.92 4.07
C GLU A 12 -11.89 20.98 4.88
N ASP A 13 -12.49 22.16 5.10
CA ASP A 13 -11.99 23.17 6.06
C ASP A 13 -12.41 22.76 7.47
N LEU A 14 -11.45 22.42 8.32
CA LEU A 14 -11.73 22.03 9.71
C LEU A 14 -11.93 23.22 10.62
N TRP A 15 -11.51 24.42 10.25
CA TRP A 15 -11.59 25.60 11.12
C TRP A 15 -12.92 26.32 10.99
N TRP A 16 -13.55 26.24 9.82
CA TRP A 16 -14.80 26.92 9.53
C TRP A 16 -15.84 25.93 9.05
N LYS A 17 -17.08 26.06 9.55
CA LYS A 17 -18.21 25.27 9.07
C LYS A 17 -19.30 26.20 8.52
N THR A 18 -20.00 25.74 7.49
CA THR A 18 -21.21 26.41 7.00
C THR A 18 -22.41 25.82 7.74
N VAL A 19 -23.23 26.68 8.34
CA VAL A 19 -24.48 26.32 9.02
C VAL A 19 -25.62 27.01 8.30
N ARG A 20 -26.71 26.28 8.04
CA ARG A 20 -27.95 26.86 7.52
C ARG A 20 -28.82 27.35 8.65
N GLU A 21 -29.26 28.59 8.53
CA GLU A 21 -30.18 29.27 9.44
C GLU A 21 -31.32 29.84 8.59
N GLY A 22 -32.45 29.13 8.57
CA GLY A 22 -33.53 29.41 7.62
C GLY A 22 -33.07 29.24 6.16
N ASP A 23 -33.31 30.26 5.34
CA ASP A 23 -32.92 30.31 3.92
C ASP A 23 -31.50 30.85 3.70
N SER A 24 -30.76 31.17 4.78
CA SER A 24 -29.42 31.76 4.71
C SER A 24 -28.32 30.79 5.14
N GLU A 25 -27.18 30.85 4.47
CA GLU A 25 -25.96 30.12 4.84
C GLU A 25 -24.98 31.04 5.56
N LYS A 26 -24.59 30.66 6.79
CA LYS A 26 -23.62 31.41 7.59
C LYS A 26 -22.38 30.57 7.86
N ARG A 27 -21.21 31.19 7.65
CA ARG A 27 -19.92 30.61 8.03
C ARG A 27 -19.67 30.89 9.51
N VAL A 28 -19.47 29.85 10.29
CA VAL A 28 -19.18 29.95 11.73
C VAL A 28 -17.91 29.21 12.07
N GLU A 29 -17.23 29.67 13.12
CA GLU A 29 -16.04 29.00 13.64
C GLU A 29 -16.40 27.59 14.16
N SER A 30 -15.53 26.63 13.86
CA SER A 30 -15.64 25.28 14.38
C SER A 30 -14.93 25.17 15.72
N LYS A 31 -15.11 24.05 16.42
CA LYS A 31 -14.35 23.71 17.64
C LYS A 31 -12.83 23.58 17.41
N LEU A 32 -12.41 23.40 16.16
CA LEU A 32 -11.00 23.25 15.77
C LEU A 32 -10.42 24.55 15.22
N HIS A 33 -11.18 25.66 15.22
CA HIS A 33 -10.68 26.95 14.77
C HIS A 33 -9.42 27.34 15.57
N GLY A 34 -8.31 27.57 14.86
CA GLY A 34 -7.00 27.86 15.47
C GLY A 34 -6.26 26.67 16.09
N ILE A 35 -6.84 25.46 16.08
CA ILE A 35 -6.25 24.27 16.73
C ILE A 35 -5.80 23.25 15.67
N GLY A 36 -4.49 23.01 15.62
CA GLY A 36 -3.89 22.03 14.71
C GLY A 36 -4.05 22.39 13.23
N LYS A 37 -3.99 21.36 12.38
CA LYS A 37 -4.02 21.49 10.92
C LYS A 37 -5.42 21.85 10.41
N ARG A 38 -5.51 22.91 9.59
CA ARG A 38 -6.78 23.47 9.09
C ARG A 38 -7.48 22.62 8.04
N TRP A 39 -6.76 21.97 7.14
CA TRP A 39 -7.35 21.31 5.98
C TRP A 39 -7.34 19.80 6.14
N ARG A 40 -8.42 19.12 5.75
CA ARG A 40 -8.51 17.66 5.73
C ARG A 40 -8.81 17.17 4.32
N ALA A 41 -7.88 16.42 3.75
CA ALA A 41 -8.14 15.60 2.58
C ALA A 41 -8.89 14.33 3.01
N ARG A 42 -9.96 13.99 2.28
CA ARG A 42 -10.73 12.76 2.46
C ARG A 42 -10.86 12.06 1.10
N TYR A 43 -10.60 10.75 1.05
CA TYR A 43 -10.84 9.95 -0.15
C TYR A 43 -11.39 8.57 0.19
N VAL A 44 -12.08 7.95 -0.77
CA VAL A 44 -12.54 6.56 -0.70
C VAL A 44 -11.71 5.72 -1.65
N ASP A 45 -11.14 4.62 -1.16
CA ASP A 45 -10.36 3.68 -1.97
C ASP A 45 -11.25 2.70 -2.77
N ASP A 46 -10.62 1.85 -3.58
CA ASP A 46 -11.30 0.82 -4.37
C ASP A 46 -12.00 -0.27 -3.54
N GLN A 47 -11.68 -0.34 -2.25
CA GLN A 47 -12.31 -1.23 -1.27
C GLN A 47 -13.43 -0.55 -0.48
N SER A 48 -13.85 0.64 -0.90
CA SER A 48 -14.86 1.45 -0.21
C SER A 48 -14.46 1.87 1.20
N ARG A 49 -13.16 1.89 1.53
CA ARG A 49 -12.65 2.42 2.81
C ARG A 49 -12.36 3.89 2.69
N GLU A 50 -12.74 4.64 3.71
CA GLU A 50 -12.52 6.08 3.79
C GLU A 50 -11.21 6.38 4.50
N HIS A 51 -10.38 7.19 3.85
CA HIS A 51 -9.09 7.62 4.36
C HIS A 51 -9.10 9.14 4.54
N THR A 52 -8.46 9.61 5.60
CA THR A 52 -8.33 11.05 5.86
C THR A 52 -6.91 11.43 6.24
N ARG A 53 -6.47 12.61 5.82
CA ARG A 53 -5.18 13.19 6.20
C ARG A 53 -5.31 14.70 6.35
N ARG A 54 -4.66 15.26 7.39
CA ARG A 54 -4.72 16.70 7.71
C ARG A 54 -3.47 17.45 7.24
N PHE A 55 -3.64 18.70 6.81
CA PHE A 55 -2.64 19.58 6.23
C PHE A 55 -2.81 21.03 6.72
N ASP A 56 -1.72 21.80 6.71
CA ASP A 56 -1.74 23.21 7.09
C ASP A 56 -2.29 24.10 5.98
N ARG A 57 -2.03 23.74 4.71
CA ARG A 57 -2.46 24.49 3.52
C ARG A 57 -3.42 23.66 2.66
N LYS A 58 -4.41 24.35 2.06
CA LYS A 58 -5.39 23.72 1.15
C LYS A 58 -4.71 23.10 -0.06
N VAL A 59 -3.71 23.78 -0.61
CA VAL A 59 -2.97 23.34 -1.79
C VAL A 59 -2.25 22.00 -1.53
N ASP A 60 -1.66 21.82 -0.35
CA ASP A 60 -1.00 20.54 0.00
C ASP A 60 -2.01 19.40 0.13
N ALA A 61 -3.20 19.68 0.69
CA ALA A 61 -4.29 18.71 0.77
C ALA A 61 -4.80 18.32 -0.63
N GLN A 62 -4.94 19.28 -1.54
CA GLN A 62 -5.38 19.04 -2.91
C GLN A 62 -4.32 18.24 -3.70
N ALA A 63 -3.06 18.66 -3.65
CA ALA A 63 -1.96 17.94 -4.32
C ALA A 63 -1.82 16.49 -3.84
N PHE A 64 -2.07 16.24 -2.56
CA PHE A 64 -2.16 14.87 -2.03
C PHE A 64 -3.29 14.07 -2.69
N LEU A 65 -4.51 14.61 -2.78
CA LEU A 65 -5.64 13.94 -3.43
C LEU A 65 -5.41 13.71 -4.92
N ASP A 66 -4.79 14.67 -5.61
CA ASP A 66 -4.45 14.55 -7.02
C ASP A 66 -3.46 13.40 -7.23
N GLY A 67 -2.41 13.30 -6.39
CA GLY A 67 -1.47 12.18 -6.41
C GLY A 67 -2.14 10.83 -6.17
N ILE A 68 -3.04 10.73 -5.18
CA ILE A 68 -3.82 9.51 -4.93
C ILE A 68 -4.69 9.15 -6.16
N THR A 69 -5.35 10.13 -6.76
CA THR A 69 -6.23 9.92 -7.92
C THR A 69 -5.42 9.44 -9.13
N THR A 70 -4.28 10.06 -9.42
CA THR A 70 -3.37 9.64 -10.49
C THR A 70 -2.88 8.21 -10.26
N SER A 71 -2.42 7.86 -9.06
CA SER A 71 -1.99 6.49 -8.75
C SER A 71 -3.12 5.47 -8.95
N GLN A 72 -4.37 5.82 -8.58
CA GLN A 72 -5.52 4.94 -8.77
C GLN A 72 -5.88 4.75 -10.25
N VAL A 73 -5.80 5.81 -11.06
CA VAL A 73 -6.09 5.75 -12.51
C VAL A 73 -5.02 4.95 -13.26
N VAL A 74 -3.76 5.11 -12.90
CA VAL A 74 -2.63 4.40 -13.54
C VAL A 74 -2.54 2.93 -13.08
N GLY A 75 -3.30 2.54 -12.06
CA GLY A 75 -3.30 1.17 -11.53
C GLY A 75 -2.15 0.86 -10.56
N ASN A 76 -1.30 1.86 -10.26
CA ASN A 76 -0.13 1.74 -9.38
C ASN A 76 -0.44 2.10 -7.91
N TYR A 77 -1.71 2.30 -7.55
CA TYR A 77 -2.08 2.61 -6.18
C TYR A 77 -2.01 1.37 -5.28
N VAL A 78 -1.03 1.38 -4.38
CA VAL A 78 -0.96 0.49 -3.22
C VAL A 78 -1.45 1.26 -2.00
N ASP A 79 -2.38 0.67 -1.25
CA ASP A 79 -2.84 1.26 0.00
C ASP A 79 -1.64 1.47 0.96
N PRO A 80 -1.43 2.67 1.54
CA PRO A 80 -0.27 2.95 2.40
C PRO A 80 -0.13 2.05 3.63
N VAL A 81 -1.23 1.49 4.15
CA VAL A 81 -1.24 0.49 5.23
C VAL A 81 -0.80 -0.87 4.70
N ARG A 82 -1.25 -1.24 3.49
CA ARG A 82 -0.81 -2.49 2.82
C ARG A 82 0.62 -2.44 2.31
N GLY A 83 1.09 -1.29 1.87
CA GLY A 83 2.47 -1.09 1.45
C GLY A 83 3.47 -1.34 2.57
N LYS A 84 3.03 -1.26 3.84
CA LYS A 84 3.83 -1.63 5.03
C LYS A 84 3.94 -3.13 5.27
N ILE A 85 3.17 -3.96 4.54
CA ILE A 85 3.30 -5.41 4.64
C ILE A 85 4.68 -5.80 4.12
N THR A 86 5.45 -6.50 4.96
CA THR A 86 6.77 -7.00 4.60
C THR A 86 6.70 -8.22 3.69
N PHE A 87 7.77 -8.49 2.95
CA PHE A 87 7.87 -9.72 2.15
C PHE A 87 7.62 -10.98 2.99
N ARG A 88 8.21 -11.06 4.19
CA ARG A 88 8.09 -12.20 5.11
C ARG A 88 6.65 -12.39 5.57
N SER A 89 6.03 -11.33 6.10
CA SER A 89 4.65 -11.42 6.61
C SER A 89 3.68 -11.82 5.50
N PHE A 90 3.85 -11.24 4.31
CA PHE A 90 3.04 -11.61 3.16
C PHE A 90 3.26 -13.06 2.75
N TYR A 91 4.52 -13.52 2.67
CA TYR A 91 4.82 -14.90 2.32
C TYR A 91 4.18 -15.89 3.29
N GLN A 92 4.23 -15.63 4.60
CA GLN A 92 3.62 -16.49 5.62
C GLN A 92 2.10 -16.61 5.44
N GLU A 93 1.41 -15.49 5.27
CA GLU A 93 -0.04 -15.47 5.04
C GLU A 93 -0.40 -16.09 3.68
N TRP A 94 0.31 -15.71 2.62
CA TRP A 94 0.08 -16.21 1.28
C TRP A 94 0.32 -17.71 1.14
N SER A 95 1.35 -18.23 1.81
CA SER A 95 1.72 -19.65 1.75
C SER A 95 0.69 -20.54 2.44
N SER A 96 0.05 -20.08 3.52
CA SER A 96 -0.99 -20.86 4.23
C SER A 96 -2.26 -21.08 3.39
N ARG A 97 -2.53 -20.17 2.44
CA ARG A 97 -3.69 -20.24 1.53
C ARG A 97 -3.39 -20.92 0.19
N GLN A 98 -2.18 -21.45 -0.03
CA GLN A 98 -1.84 -22.17 -1.26
C GLN A 98 -2.05 -23.69 -1.10
N VAL A 99 -2.31 -24.37 -2.23
CA VAL A 99 -2.32 -25.84 -2.30
C VAL A 99 -0.92 -26.31 -2.66
N TRP A 100 -0.33 -27.15 -1.80
CA TRP A 100 1.06 -27.58 -1.94
C TRP A 100 1.22 -29.08 -2.11
N VAL A 101 2.17 -29.45 -2.96
CA VAL A 101 2.91 -30.71 -2.81
C VAL A 101 4.05 -30.45 -1.80
N PRO A 102 4.39 -31.38 -0.87
CA PRO A 102 5.39 -31.14 0.18
C PRO A 102 6.74 -30.62 -0.33
N GLY A 103 7.26 -31.18 -1.43
CA GLY A 103 8.50 -30.71 -2.04
C GLY A 103 8.43 -29.27 -2.55
N THR A 104 7.27 -28.84 -3.08
CA THR A 104 7.05 -27.46 -3.50
C THR A 104 7.05 -26.51 -2.32
N LEU A 105 6.37 -26.87 -1.22
CA LEU A 105 6.37 -26.06 0.00
C LEU A 105 7.79 -25.91 0.57
N GLN A 106 8.57 -26.99 0.59
CA GLN A 106 9.97 -26.94 1.05
C GLN A 106 10.82 -26.03 0.16
N ALA A 107 10.68 -26.12 -1.17
CA ALA A 107 11.40 -25.28 -2.12
C ALA A 107 10.99 -23.79 -2.01
N MET A 108 9.71 -23.51 -1.75
CA MET A 108 9.21 -22.16 -1.50
C MET A 108 9.77 -21.60 -0.20
N ASN A 109 9.70 -22.37 0.91
CA ASN A 109 10.21 -21.96 2.21
C ASN A 109 11.72 -21.68 2.16
N LEU A 110 12.48 -22.53 1.45
CA LEU A 110 13.91 -22.33 1.26
C LEU A 110 14.23 -21.06 0.47
N ALA A 111 13.46 -20.78 -0.59
CA ALA A 111 13.65 -19.59 -1.40
C ALA A 111 13.28 -18.32 -0.63
N ALA A 112 12.08 -18.28 -0.03
CA ALA A 112 11.56 -17.13 0.70
C ALA A 112 12.35 -16.87 2.01
N GLY A 113 12.79 -17.92 2.71
CA GLY A 113 13.63 -17.78 3.90
C GLY A 113 15.07 -17.35 3.60
N GLY A 114 15.51 -17.51 2.34
CA GLY A 114 16.87 -17.17 1.90
C GLY A 114 17.05 -15.77 1.33
N VAL A 115 15.99 -14.95 1.26
CA VAL A 115 16.07 -13.58 0.74
C VAL A 115 16.80 -12.65 1.70
N THR A 116 17.43 -11.59 1.17
CA THR A 116 18.11 -10.56 1.97
C THR A 116 17.19 -9.42 2.43
N PHE A 117 15.93 -9.43 1.97
CA PHE A 117 14.93 -8.38 2.20
C PHE A 117 13.65 -8.89 2.90
N PRO A 118 13.70 -9.86 3.83
CA PRO A 118 12.49 -10.48 4.34
C PRO A 118 11.60 -9.49 5.09
N ASP A 119 12.20 -8.53 5.79
CA ASP A 119 11.48 -7.54 6.60
C ASP A 119 11.32 -6.19 5.88
N VAL A 120 11.62 -6.14 4.57
CA VAL A 120 11.38 -4.96 3.74
C VAL A 120 9.90 -4.91 3.37
N ALA A 121 9.27 -3.77 3.67
CA ALA A 121 7.91 -3.45 3.27
C ALA A 121 7.80 -3.41 1.73
N PHE A 122 6.69 -3.89 1.15
CA PHE A 122 6.53 -3.87 -0.31
C PHE A 122 6.59 -2.46 -0.91
N ALA A 123 6.16 -1.44 -0.18
CA ALA A 123 6.31 -0.04 -0.59
C ALA A 123 7.78 0.40 -0.75
N ASP A 124 8.70 -0.25 -0.02
CA ASP A 124 10.13 0.05 -0.02
C ASP A 124 10.95 -0.99 -0.81
N LEU A 125 10.29 -2.02 -1.37
CA LEU A 125 10.95 -3.08 -2.12
C LEU A 125 11.45 -2.55 -3.47
N ARG A 126 12.75 -2.69 -3.72
CA ARG A 126 13.44 -2.21 -4.94
C ARG A 126 14.06 -3.38 -5.71
N PRO A 127 14.24 -3.24 -7.04
CA PRO A 127 14.97 -4.22 -7.85
C PRO A 127 16.37 -4.55 -7.29
N SER A 128 17.07 -3.56 -6.72
CA SER A 128 18.40 -3.75 -6.13
C SER A 128 18.41 -4.74 -4.95
N HIS A 129 17.31 -4.89 -4.21
CA HIS A 129 17.22 -5.91 -3.17
C HIS A 129 17.23 -7.33 -3.77
N LEU A 130 16.56 -7.53 -4.91
CA LEU A 130 16.55 -8.81 -5.64
C LEU A 130 17.91 -9.08 -6.28
N GLU A 131 18.52 -8.09 -6.91
CA GLU A 131 19.85 -8.20 -7.52
C GLU A 131 20.91 -8.58 -6.49
N THR A 132 20.91 -7.91 -5.32
CA THR A 132 21.80 -8.22 -4.20
C THR A 132 21.60 -9.65 -3.71
N TRP A 133 20.35 -10.10 -3.61
CA TRP A 133 20.05 -11.47 -3.21
C TRP A 133 20.54 -12.51 -4.22
N VAL A 134 20.31 -12.28 -5.52
CA VAL A 134 20.79 -13.15 -6.60
C VAL A 134 22.30 -13.21 -6.63
N LYS A 135 22.97 -12.06 -6.50
CA LYS A 135 24.43 -11.96 -6.40
C LYS A 135 24.96 -12.75 -5.18
N GLY A 136 24.32 -12.61 -4.02
CA GLY A 136 24.69 -13.38 -2.82
C GLY A 136 24.44 -14.89 -2.94
N MET A 137 23.56 -15.36 -3.84
CA MET A 137 23.48 -16.79 -4.17
C MET A 137 24.63 -17.24 -5.09
N GLN A 138 24.98 -16.42 -6.09
CA GLN A 138 26.12 -16.68 -6.96
C GLN A 138 27.43 -16.75 -6.16
N ASP A 139 27.66 -15.80 -5.25
CA ASP A 139 28.89 -15.73 -4.45
C ASP A 139 29.07 -16.91 -3.50
N ARG A 140 27.96 -17.56 -3.13
CA ARG A 140 27.95 -18.83 -2.37
C ARG A 140 28.15 -20.07 -3.25
N GLY A 141 28.37 -19.92 -4.55
CA GLY A 141 28.62 -21.01 -5.48
C GLY A 141 27.38 -21.81 -5.88
N LEU A 142 26.16 -21.27 -5.74
CA LEU A 142 24.96 -21.98 -6.16
C LEU A 142 24.94 -22.12 -7.69
N ALA A 143 24.52 -23.30 -8.16
CA ALA A 143 24.35 -23.56 -9.58
C ALA A 143 23.31 -22.61 -10.21
N PRO A 144 23.49 -22.17 -11.47
CA PRO A 144 22.55 -21.27 -12.15
C PRO A 144 21.11 -21.77 -12.17
N GLY A 145 20.90 -23.08 -12.33
CA GLY A 145 19.57 -23.70 -12.27
C GLY A 145 18.90 -23.53 -10.91
N THR A 146 19.66 -23.70 -9.82
CA THR A 146 19.17 -23.49 -8.45
C THR A 146 18.80 -22.04 -8.21
N ILE A 147 19.64 -21.10 -8.67
CA ILE A 147 19.37 -19.66 -8.59
C ILE A 147 18.08 -19.32 -9.32
N LYS A 148 17.92 -19.81 -10.55
CA LYS A 148 16.71 -19.60 -11.36
C LYS A 148 15.46 -20.13 -10.67
N THR A 149 15.51 -21.33 -10.09
CA THR A 149 14.37 -21.92 -9.36
C THR A 149 13.99 -21.08 -8.15
N ARG A 150 14.97 -20.68 -7.32
CA ARG A 150 14.71 -19.83 -6.15
C ARG A 150 14.14 -18.48 -6.55
N PHE A 151 14.70 -17.85 -7.58
CA PHE A 151 14.20 -16.59 -8.11
C PHE A 151 12.75 -16.71 -8.59
N ASN A 152 12.40 -17.78 -9.31
CA ASN A 152 11.02 -18.02 -9.77
C ASN A 152 10.05 -18.20 -8.61
N ASN A 153 10.46 -18.89 -7.54
CA ASN A 153 9.66 -19.03 -6.33
C ASN A 153 9.38 -17.67 -5.69
N VAL A 154 10.40 -16.85 -5.47
CA VAL A 154 10.23 -15.48 -4.92
C VAL A 154 9.40 -14.61 -5.87
N ARG A 155 9.60 -14.70 -7.18
CA ARG A 155 8.80 -13.99 -8.19
C ARG A 155 7.31 -14.38 -8.12
N SER A 156 6.99 -15.63 -7.78
CA SER A 156 5.59 -16.05 -7.61
C SER A 156 4.91 -15.33 -6.42
N VAL A 157 5.66 -15.14 -5.32
CA VAL A 157 5.21 -14.36 -4.15
C VAL A 157 4.97 -12.91 -4.55
N LEU A 158 5.90 -12.29 -5.29
CA LEU A 158 5.75 -10.90 -5.77
C LEU A 158 4.56 -10.73 -6.72
N ARG A 159 4.31 -11.70 -7.60
CA ARG A 159 3.13 -11.69 -8.47
C ARG A 159 1.82 -11.86 -7.70
N ALA A 160 1.82 -12.60 -6.60
CA ALA A 160 0.69 -12.66 -5.70
C ALA A 160 0.48 -11.31 -4.99
N ALA A 161 1.56 -10.68 -4.53
CA ALA A 161 1.53 -9.36 -3.91
C ALA A 161 0.95 -8.27 -4.84
N ILE A 162 1.29 -8.31 -6.13
CA ILE A 162 0.69 -7.41 -7.14
C ILE A 162 -0.82 -7.65 -7.27
N ARG A 163 -1.25 -8.91 -7.36
CA ARG A 163 -2.69 -9.27 -7.45
C ARG A 163 -3.47 -8.82 -6.20
N ASP A 164 -2.86 -8.88 -5.03
CA ASP A 164 -3.44 -8.44 -3.76
C ASP A 164 -3.33 -6.92 -3.53
N LYS A 165 -2.72 -6.18 -4.49
CA LYS A 165 -2.48 -4.73 -4.42
C LYS A 165 -1.71 -4.28 -3.17
N VAL A 166 -0.79 -5.13 -2.70
CA VAL A 166 0.20 -4.78 -1.66
C VAL A 166 1.54 -4.35 -2.26
N LEU A 167 1.77 -4.66 -3.54
CA LEU A 167 2.91 -4.25 -4.37
C LEU A 167 2.37 -3.67 -5.69
N ALA A 168 3.02 -2.63 -6.22
CA ALA A 168 2.67 -1.99 -7.49
C ALA A 168 3.28 -2.72 -8.69
#